data_AF-A0A2V5W9I4-F1
#
_entry.id   AF-A0A2V5W9I4-F1
#
_cell.length_a   1.000
_cell.length_b   1.000
_cell.length_c   1.000
_cell.angle_alpha   90.00
_cell.angle_beta   90.00
_cell.angle_gamma   90.00
#
_symmetry.space_group_name_H-M   'P 1'
#
loop_
_entity.id
_entity.type
_entity.pdbx_description
1 polymer ?
#
loop_
_entity_poly.entity_id
_entity_poly.type
_entity_poly.pdbx_seq_one_letter_code
_entity_poly.pdbx_strand_id
1 'polypeptide(L)'
;MFHELTGLPCVTCGMTRCGIEFFHGHFFAALKWNPLVFALLWGVIAFDFYALATLVMRGPRLRIVFQQAEKKYARGVVVAVLALNWLYLLSHWRDF
;
A
#
# COMPACT_ATOMS: atom_id res chain seq x y z
N MET A 1 5.63 17.23 -13.18
CA MET A 1 6.51 17.89 -12.18
C MET A 1 7.71 17.03 -11.72
N PHE A 2 7.61 16.01 -10.84
CA PHE A 2 8.83 15.25 -10.45
C PHE A 2 9.45 14.45 -11.60
N HIS A 3 8.62 13.84 -12.45
CA HIS A 3 9.06 13.07 -13.61
C HIS A 3 9.81 13.89 -14.68
N GLU A 4 9.41 15.14 -14.86
CA GLU A 4 10.00 16.05 -15.84
C GLU A 4 11.37 16.58 -15.39
N LEU A 5 11.68 16.48 -14.09
CA LEU A 5 12.94 16.94 -13.51
C LEU A 5 13.96 15.81 -13.30
N THR A 6 13.53 14.57 -13.04
CA THR A 6 14.45 13.46 -12.73
C THR A 6 14.52 12.36 -13.78
N GLY A 7 13.63 12.34 -14.78
CA GLY A 7 13.58 11.29 -15.80
C GLY A 7 13.26 9.88 -15.24
N LEU A 8 12.94 9.79 -13.95
CA LEU A 8 12.68 8.54 -13.23
C LEU A 8 11.27 8.61 -12.62
N PRO A 9 10.43 7.57 -12.80
CA PRO A 9 9.13 7.49 -12.16
C PRO A 9 9.31 7.44 -10.64
N CYS A 10 8.63 8.35 -9.95
CA CYS A 10 8.60 8.38 -8.49
C CYS A 10 7.81 7.17 -7.96
N VAL A 11 8.19 6.62 -6.80
CA VAL A 11 7.54 5.42 -6.17
C VAL A 11 6.02 5.63 -5.98
N THR A 12 5.59 6.88 -5.84
CA THR A 12 4.19 7.28 -5.63
C THR A 12 3.52 7.87 -6.88
N CYS A 13 4.18 7.83 -8.04
CA CYS A 13 3.60 8.34 -9.28
C CYS A 13 2.35 7.50 -9.61
N GLY A 14 1.24 8.18 -9.93
CA GLY A 14 -0.06 7.53 -10.14
C GLY A 14 -0.90 7.30 -8.88
N MET A 15 -0.46 7.73 -7.68
CA MET A 15 -1.24 7.60 -6.43
C MET A 15 -2.65 8.19 -6.52
N THR A 16 -2.79 9.38 -7.10
CA THR A 16 -4.10 10.05 -7.26
C THR A 16 -5.01 9.27 -8.21
N ARG A 17 -4.49 8.76 -9.33
CA ARG A 17 -5.26 7.92 -10.28
C ARG A 17 -5.66 6.59 -9.65
N CYS A 18 -4.74 5.94 -8.93
CA CYS A 18 -5.05 4.72 -8.17
C CYS A 18 -6.20 4.96 -7.17
N GLY A 19 -6.18 6.06 -6.43
CA GLY A 19 -7.25 6.43 -5.51
C GLY A 19 -8.58 6.63 -6.22
N ILE A 20 -8.58 7.39 -7.32
CA ILE A 20 -9.80 7.64 -8.12
C ILE A 20 -10.39 6.32 -8.65
N GLU A 21 -9.59 5.45 -9.26
CA GLU A 21 -10.06 4.15 -9.78
C GLU A 21 -10.55 3.21 -8.67
N PHE A 22 -9.89 3.25 -7.49
CA PHE A 22 -10.33 2.47 -6.33
C PHE A 22 -11.72 2.89 -5.85
N PHE A 23 -11.99 4.20 -5.77
CA PHE A 23 -13.31 4.71 -5.40
C PHE A 23 -14.37 4.49 -6.48
N HIS A 24 -13.98 4.43 -7.76
CA HIS A 24 -14.88 4.04 -8.85
C HIS A 24 -15.18 2.53 -8.88
N GLY A 25 -14.54 1.72 -8.03
CA GLY A 25 -14.71 0.27 -7.99
C GLY A 25 -13.89 -0.49 -9.04
N HIS A 26 -13.00 0.19 -9.77
CA HIS A 26 -12.11 -0.40 -10.75
C HIS A 26 -10.83 -0.92 -10.08
N PHE A 27 -10.96 -1.96 -9.25
CA PHE A 27 -9.86 -2.51 -8.45
C PHE A 27 -8.66 -2.98 -9.30
N PHE A 28 -8.92 -3.60 -10.46
CA PHE A 28 -7.86 -4.04 -11.37
C PHE A 28 -7.11 -2.87 -12.03
N ALA A 29 -7.82 -1.79 -12.35
CA ALA A 29 -7.19 -0.57 -12.88
C ALA A 29 -6.37 0.11 -11.79
N ALA A 30 -6.90 0.23 -10.57
CA ALA A 30 -6.19 0.78 -9.41
C ALA A 30 -4.89 0.01 -9.10
N LEU A 31 -4.93 -1.33 -9.13
CA LEU A 31 -3.74 -2.18 -8.92
C LEU A 31 -2.67 -1.93 -9.99
N LYS A 32 -3.08 -1.72 -11.26
CA LYS A 32 -2.16 -1.38 -12.35
C LYS A 32 -1.52 0.00 -12.17
N TRP A 33 -2.27 0.97 -11.65
CA TRP A 33 -1.77 2.34 -11.42
C TRP A 33 -0.72 2.41 -10.32
N ASN A 34 -1.01 1.87 -9.13
CA ASN A 34 -0.02 1.83 -8.06
C ASN A 34 -0.30 0.71 -7.03
N PRO A 35 0.40 -0.44 -7.13
CA PRO A 35 0.17 -1.57 -6.25
C PRO A 35 0.39 -1.26 -4.76
N LEU A 36 1.28 -0.30 -4.45
CA LEU A 36 1.61 0.08 -3.07
C LEU A 36 0.48 0.89 -2.43
N VAL A 37 -0.12 1.81 -3.19
CA VAL A 37 -1.28 2.59 -2.73
C VAL A 37 -2.49 1.68 -2.57
N PHE A 38 -2.70 0.75 -3.49
CA PHE A 38 -3.76 -0.26 -3.39
C PHE A 38 -3.60 -1.12 -2.12
N ALA A 39 -2.38 -1.61 -1.84
CA ALA A 39 -2.10 -2.38 -0.63
C ALA A 39 -2.30 -1.56 0.65
N LEU A 40 -1.91 -0.27 0.65
CA LEU A 40 -2.14 0.64 1.78
C LEU A 40 -3.63 0.84 2.05
N LEU A 41 -4.43 1.09 1.00
CA LEU A 41 -5.88 1.27 1.14
C LEU A 41 -6.54 0.02 1.75
N TRP A 42 -6.17 -1.16 1.27
CA TRP A 42 -6.64 -2.43 1.86
C TRP A 42 -6.16 -2.64 3.29
N GLY A 43 -4.93 -2.24 3.61
CA GLY A 43 -4.39 -2.32 4.96
C GLY A 43 -5.16 -1.44 5.96
N VAL A 44 -5.51 -0.22 5.54
CA VAL A 44 -6.35 0.69 6.34
C VAL A 44 -7.74 0.10 6.53
N ILE A 45 -8.38 -0.40 5.47
CA ILE A 45 -9.70 -1.05 5.56
C ILE A 45 -9.67 -2.23 6.53
N ALA A 46 -8.67 -3.12 6.41
CA ALA A 46 -8.53 -4.26 7.32
C ALA A 46 -8.33 -3.82 8.77
N PHE A 47 -7.54 -2.76 8.99
CA PHE A 47 -7.34 -2.18 10.31
C PHE A 47 -8.62 -1.58 10.88
N ASP A 48 -9.40 -0.86 10.07
CA ASP A 48 -10.68 -0.27 10.49
C ASP A 48 -11.71 -1.36 10.81
N PHE A 49 -11.82 -2.41 10.00
CA PHE A 49 -12.67 -3.56 10.32
C PHE A 49 -12.25 -4.24 11.61
N TYR A 50 -10.95 -4.41 11.83
CA TYR A 50 -10.41 -4.96 13.06
C TYR A 50 -10.71 -4.06 14.28
N ALA A 51 -10.52 -2.75 14.15
CA ALA A 51 -10.83 -1.77 15.18
C ALA A 51 -12.33 -1.74 15.51
N LEU A 52 -13.19 -1.79 14.48
CA LEU A 52 -14.64 -1.86 14.64
C LEU A 52 -15.07 -3.16 15.32
N ALA A 53 -14.56 -4.31 14.87
CA ALA A 53 -14.87 -5.61 15.45
C ALA A 53 -14.46 -5.68 16.93
N THR A 54 -13.29 -5.15 17.28
CA THR A 54 -12.84 -5.10 18.67
C THR A 54 -13.66 -4.14 19.54
N LEU A 55 -14.08 -2.99 18.99
CA LEU A 55 -14.97 -2.05 19.67
C LEU A 55 -16.35 -2.67 19.93
N VAL A 56 -16.95 -3.30 18.91
CA VAL A 56 -18.28 -3.91 18.97
C VAL A 56 -18.30 -5.12 19.91
N MET A 57 -17.30 -5.98 19.84
CA MET A 57 -17.23 -7.18 20.68
C MET A 57 -16.79 -6.90 22.12
N ARG A 58 -16.41 -5.64 22.46
CA ARG A 58 -15.74 -5.29 23.73
C ARG A 58 -14.61 -6.28 24.07
N GLY A 59 -13.97 -6.81 23.03
CA GLY A 59 -12.92 -7.81 23.16
C GLY A 59 -11.69 -7.22 23.84
N PRO A 60 -10.82 -8.06 24.42
CA PRO A 60 -9.55 -7.57 24.96
C PRO A 60 -8.83 -6.77 23.89
N ARG A 61 -8.47 -5.51 24.17
CA ARG A 61 -7.65 -4.70 23.26
C ARG A 61 -6.41 -5.53 22.95
N LEU A 62 -6.16 -5.85 21.67
CA LEU A 62 -4.88 -6.46 21.30
C LEU A 62 -3.79 -5.48 21.74
N ARG A 63 -3.17 -5.80 22.86
CA ARG A 63 -1.90 -5.24 23.25
C ARG A 63 -0.93 -5.90 22.29
N ILE A 64 -0.72 -5.26 21.15
CA ILE A 64 0.28 -5.68 20.17
C ILE A 64 1.64 -5.47 20.84
N VAL A 65 2.02 -6.40 21.70
CA VAL A 65 3.37 -6.50 22.26
C VAL A 65 4.20 -7.09 21.14
N PHE A 66 4.60 -6.24 20.21
CA PHE A 66 5.52 -6.61 19.16
C PHE A 66 6.79 -7.16 19.82
N GLN A 67 7.03 -8.47 19.75
CA GLN A 67 8.34 -9.00 20.08
C GLN A 67 9.33 -8.44 19.05
N GLN A 68 10.54 -8.11 19.51
CA GLN A 68 11.58 -7.45 18.71
C GLN A 68 11.92 -8.20 17.42
N ALA A 69 11.71 -9.53 17.40
CA ALA A 69 11.89 -10.40 16.24
C ALA A 69 10.83 -10.16 15.14
N GLU A 70 9.56 -9.98 15.51
CA GLU A 70 8.45 -9.74 14.56
C GLU A 70 8.58 -8.37 13.89
N LYS A 71 9.13 -7.37 14.60
CA LYS A 71 9.42 -6.04 14.02
C LYS A 71 10.46 -6.09 12.90
N LYS A 72 11.48 -6.97 13.00
CA LYS A 72 12.49 -7.12 11.95
C LYS A 72 11.91 -7.77 10.70
N TYR A 73 11.12 -8.83 10.88
CA TYR A 73 10.44 -9.47 9.76
C TYR A 73 9.44 -8.54 9.09
N ALA A 74 8.62 -7.83 9.85
CA ALA A 74 7.68 -6.85 9.30
C ALA A 74 8.40 -5.75 8.50
N ARG A 75 9.52 -5.22 9.01
CA ARG A 75 10.35 -4.26 8.27
C ARG A 75 10.90 -4.85 6.97
N GLY A 76 11.43 -6.08 7.01
CA GLY A 76 11.95 -6.76 5.83
C GLY A 76 10.88 -6.94 4.75
N VAL A 77 9.68 -7.37 5.14
CA VAL A 77 8.54 -7.52 4.24
C VAL A 77 8.12 -6.18 3.64
N VAL A 78 8.02 -5.12 4.46
CA VAL A 78 7.67 -3.77 3.97
C VAL A 78 8.70 -3.26 2.96
N VAL A 79 10.00 -3.43 3.24
CA VAL A 79 11.07 -3.02 2.32
C VAL A 79 11.05 -3.85 1.04
N ALA A 80 10.83 -5.16 1.12
CA ALA A 80 10.71 -6.02 -0.05
C ALA A 80 9.51 -5.65 -0.93
N VAL A 81 8.35 -5.36 -0.33
CA VAL A 81 7.14 -4.90 -1.04
C VAL A 81 7.39 -3.55 -1.71
N LEU A 82 8.05 -2.62 -1.02
CA LEU A 82 8.48 -1.34 -1.61
C LEU A 82 9.42 -1.53 -2.80
N ALA A 83 10.42 -2.41 -2.67
CA ALA A 83 11.38 -2.68 -3.74
C ALA A 83 10.70 -3.35 -4.95
N LEU A 84 9.84 -4.33 -4.72
CA LEU A 84 9.06 -5.00 -5.78
C LEU A 84 8.09 -4.04 -6.47
N ASN A 85 7.42 -3.17 -5.70
CA ASN A 85 6.57 -2.13 -6.27
C ASN A 85 7.35 -1.17 -7.15
N TRP A 86 8.54 -0.76 -6.70
CA TRP A 86 9.37 0.16 -7.47
C TRP A 86 9.91 -0.48 -8.74
N LEU A 87 10.34 -1.75 -8.69
CA LEU A 87 10.75 -2.52 -9.87
C LEU A 87 9.60 -2.67 -10.88
N TYR A 88 8.38 -2.93 -10.41
CA TYR A 88 7.18 -2.99 -11.25
C TYR A 88 6.87 -1.64 -11.91
N LEU A 89 6.98 -0.54 -11.16
CA LEU A 89 6.78 0.79 -11.71
C LEU A 89 7.84 1.14 -12.77
N LEU A 90 9.09 0.75 -12.53
CA LEU A 90 10.20 0.93 -13.47
C LEU A 90 10.02 0.13 -14.76
N SER A 91 9.54 -1.12 -14.69
CA SER A 91 9.35 -1.97 -15.87
C SER A 91 8.16 -1.53 -16.72
N HIS A 92 7.08 -1.08 -16.08
CA HIS A 92 5.86 -0.69 -16.78
C HIS A 92 5.83 0.79 -17.17
N TRP A 93 6.83 1.58 -16.77
CA TRP A 93 6.87 3.02 -17.05
C TRP A 93 6.84 3.37 -18.55
N ARG A 94 7.40 2.51 -19.42
CA ARG A 94 7.41 2.73 -20.87
C ARG A 94 6.03 2.55 -21.54
N ASP A 95 5.08 1.93 -20.86
CA ASP A 95 3.73 1.70 -21.38
C ASP A 95 2.73 2.80 -20.95
N PHE A 96 3.18 3.82 -20.20
CA PHE A 96 2.34 4.90 -19.65
C PHE A 96 2.55 6.26 -20.32
#